data_AF-A0A415KQT8-F1
#
_entry.id   AF-A0A415KQT8-F1
#
_cell.length_a   1.000
_cell.length_b   1.000
_cell.length_c   1.000
_cell.angle_alpha   90.00
_cell.angle_beta   90.00
_cell.angle_gamma   90.00
#
_symmetry.space_group_name_H-M   'P 1'
#
loop_
_entity.id
_entity.type
_entity.pdbx_description
1 polymer ?
#
loop_
_entity_poly.entity_id
_entity_poly.type
_entity_poly.pdbx_seq_one_letter_code
_entity_poly.pdbx_strand_id
1 'polypeptide(L)'
;MLSGFLGGVPTATFGQNVGIIAENKVVNRMVFTLAAAILLIAGLLPKCAAVLTSIPQPVIGGATIGVFATIGMNGVVMFARHGLSQRDTTLMGLSIAFGTGIERTAGALAGAGFPAWVGTVFGGSSIAVAALVAVVLNLVLPHQK
;
A
#
# COMPACT_ATOMS: atom_id res chain seq x y z
N MET A 1 -8.19 -8.98 -11.84
CA MET A 1 -8.30 -9.38 -13.28
C MET A 1 -9.42 -8.65 -13.97
N LEU A 2 -10.69 -8.74 -13.51
CA LEU A 2 -11.83 -8.00 -14.09
C LEU A 2 -11.59 -6.49 -14.22
N SER A 3 -11.06 -5.84 -13.16
CA SER A 3 -10.70 -4.39 -13.20
C SER A 3 -9.79 -4.05 -14.38
N GLY A 4 -8.72 -4.83 -14.61
CA GLY A 4 -7.78 -4.60 -15.70
C GLY A 4 -8.38 -4.75 -17.09
N PHE A 5 -9.31 -5.70 -17.29
CA PHE A 5 -10.04 -5.83 -18.56
C PHE A 5 -10.97 -4.64 -18.84
N LEU A 6 -11.46 -3.98 -17.79
CA LEU A 6 -12.30 -2.79 -17.87
C LEU A 6 -11.49 -1.47 -17.85
N GLY A 7 -10.16 -1.54 -17.98
CA GLY A 7 -9.27 -0.37 -17.96
C GLY A 7 -9.00 0.21 -16.55
N GLY A 8 -9.40 -0.50 -15.50
CA GLY A 8 -9.16 -0.13 -14.10
C GLY A 8 -7.79 -0.56 -13.58
N VAL A 9 -7.36 0.07 -12.49
CA VAL A 9 -6.12 -0.25 -11.77
C VAL A 9 -6.31 -1.47 -10.84
N PRO A 10 -5.21 -2.10 -10.39
CA PRO A 10 -5.26 -3.14 -9.37
C PRO A 10 -5.98 -2.65 -8.12
N THR A 11 -6.91 -3.46 -7.62
CA THR A 11 -7.74 -3.13 -6.45
C THR A 11 -7.23 -3.86 -5.22
N ALA A 12 -7.16 -3.16 -4.08
CA ALA A 12 -6.86 -3.73 -2.77
C ALA A 12 -8.01 -3.47 -1.79
N THR A 13 -8.07 -4.24 -0.70
CA THR A 13 -9.06 -4.05 0.36
C THR A 13 -8.71 -2.84 1.22
N PHE A 14 -9.65 -1.90 1.40
CA PHE A 14 -9.46 -0.75 2.27
C PHE A 14 -9.75 -1.10 3.74
N GLY A 15 -8.71 -1.09 4.58
CA GLY A 15 -8.83 -1.34 6.01
C GLY A 15 -9.60 -0.27 6.80
N GLN A 16 -9.79 0.92 6.22
CA GLN A 16 -10.53 2.02 6.84
C GLN A 16 -12.00 1.67 7.14
N ASN A 17 -12.58 0.75 6.37
CA ASN A 17 -13.96 0.29 6.57
C ASN A 17 -14.14 -0.43 7.90
N VAL A 18 -13.09 -1.07 8.43
CA VAL A 18 -13.13 -1.76 9.72
C VAL A 18 -13.33 -0.77 10.88
N GLY A 19 -12.79 0.44 10.77
CA GLY A 19 -13.00 1.49 11.78
C GLY A 19 -14.46 1.94 11.85
N ILE A 20 -15.10 2.14 10.69
CA ILE A 20 -16.53 2.52 10.61
C ILE A 20 -17.43 1.43 11.20
N ILE A 21 -17.09 0.16 10.96
CA ILE A 21 -17.79 -0.98 11.54
C ILE A 21 -17.64 -1.00 13.06
N ALA A 22 -16.44 -0.73 13.59
CA ALA A 22 -16.21 -0.73 15.03
C ALA A 22 -17.06 0.32 15.76
N GLU A 23 -17.30 1.48 15.12
CA GLU A 23 -18.12 2.56 15.66
C GLU A 23 -19.62 2.27 15.52
N ASN A 24 -20.08 1.88 14.34
CA ASN A 24 -21.51 1.70 14.05
C ASN A 24 -22.04 0.30 14.40
N LYS A 25 -21.15 -0.68 14.62
CA LYS A 25 -21.47 -2.11 14.86
C LYS A 25 -22.31 -2.79 13.77
N VAL A 26 -22.38 -2.20 12.58
CA VAL A 26 -23.10 -2.76 11.43
C VAL A 26 -22.14 -3.50 10.51
N VAL A 27 -22.29 -4.82 10.42
CA VAL A 27 -21.51 -5.72 9.53
C VAL A 27 -22.35 -6.31 8.39
N ASN A 28 -23.55 -5.76 8.15
CA ASN A 28 -24.49 -6.33 7.19
C ASN A 28 -23.94 -6.22 5.75
N ARG A 29 -23.86 -7.36 5.04
CA ARG A 29 -23.45 -7.45 3.63
C ARG A 29 -24.27 -6.52 2.73
N MET A 30 -25.56 -6.31 3.04
CA MET A 30 -26.44 -5.42 2.26
C MET A 30 -25.93 -3.97 2.21
N VAL A 31 -25.30 -3.49 3.28
CA VAL A 31 -24.72 -2.14 3.34
C VAL A 31 -23.57 -2.01 2.35
N PHE A 32 -22.68 -3.01 2.31
CA PHE A 32 -21.56 -3.03 1.36
C PHE A 32 -22.02 -3.18 -0.09
N THR A 33 -23.05 -3.98 -0.36
CA THR A 33 -23.60 -4.09 -1.71
C THR A 33 -24.28 -2.80 -2.17
N LEU A 34 -24.98 -2.10 -1.26
CA LEU A 34 -25.58 -0.81 -1.56
C LEU A 34 -24.51 0.25 -1.83
N ALA A 35 -23.48 0.32 -1.00
CA ALA A 35 -22.35 1.23 -1.21
C ALA A 35 -21.66 0.98 -2.56
N ALA A 36 -21.42 -0.28 -2.92
CA ALA A 36 -20.86 -0.65 -4.22
C ALA A 36 -21.77 -0.23 -5.38
N ALA A 37 -23.10 -0.40 -5.26
CA ALA A 37 -24.06 0.03 -6.27
C ALA A 37 -24.08 1.57 -6.43
N ILE A 38 -24.03 2.31 -5.32
CA ILE A 38 -23.93 3.78 -5.33
C ILE A 38 -22.65 4.22 -6.06
N LEU A 39 -21.50 3.62 -5.73
CA LEU A 39 -20.23 3.94 -6.39
C LEU A 39 -20.24 3.59 -7.88
N LEU A 40 -20.88 2.47 -8.26
CA LEU A 40 -21.04 2.08 -9.66
C LEU A 40 -21.87 3.12 -10.43
N ILE A 41 -23.02 3.50 -9.89
CA ILE A 41 -23.88 4.52 -10.50
C ILE A 41 -23.15 5.86 -10.59
N ALA A 42 -22.49 6.29 -9.51
CA ALA A 42 -21.72 7.54 -9.49
C ALA A 42 -20.56 7.52 -10.50
N GLY A 43 -19.91 6.37 -10.69
CA GLY A 43 -18.84 6.19 -11.69
C GLY A 43 -19.32 6.30 -13.14
N LEU A 44 -20.59 6.00 -13.41
CA LEU A 44 -21.19 6.16 -14.74
C LEU A 44 -21.71 7.60 -15.00
N LEU A 45 -21.77 8.45 -13.97
CA LEU A 45 -22.27 9.81 -14.07
C LEU A 45 -21.13 10.80 -14.36
N PRO A 46 -21.08 11.43 -15.56
CA PRO A 46 -19.99 12.35 -15.92
C PRO A 46 -19.97 13.62 -15.05
N LYS A 47 -21.11 14.01 -14.46
CA LYS A 47 -21.18 15.14 -13.53
C LYS A 47 -20.40 14.86 -12.23
N CYS A 48 -20.44 13.63 -11.73
CA CYS A 48 -19.65 13.23 -10.56
C CYS A 48 -18.15 13.31 -10.86
N ALA A 49 -17.74 12.85 -12.05
CA ALA A 49 -16.36 12.98 -12.50
C ALA A 49 -15.93 14.47 -12.61
N ALA A 50 -16.77 15.33 -13.18
CA ALA A 50 -16.49 16.77 -13.30
C ALA A 50 -16.25 17.44 -11.94
N VAL A 51 -17.06 17.10 -10.92
CA VAL A 51 -16.87 17.58 -9.55
C VAL A 51 -15.55 17.09 -8.98
N LEU A 52 -15.22 15.81 -9.13
CA LEU A 52 -13.95 15.27 -8.63
C LEU A 52 -12.73 15.93 -9.28
N THR A 53 -12.79 16.22 -10.59
CA THR A 53 -11.71 16.92 -11.31
C THR A 53 -11.61 18.40 -10.97
N SER A 54 -12.65 18.99 -10.39
CA SER A 54 -12.63 20.39 -9.93
C SER A 54 -11.95 20.58 -8.56
N ILE A 55 -11.65 19.48 -7.85
CA ILE A 55 -11.01 19.53 -6.53
C ILE A 55 -9.55 19.99 -6.68
N PRO A 56 -9.12 21.03 -5.95
CA PRO A 56 -7.73 21.49 -6.01
C PRO A 56 -6.72 20.43 -5.56
N GLN A 57 -5.57 20.39 -6.23
CA GLN A 57 -4.47 19.48 -5.89
C GLN A 57 -4.02 19.55 -4.42
N PRO A 58 -3.96 20.73 -3.75
CA PRO A 58 -3.64 20.78 -2.32
C PRO A 58 -4.60 19.99 -1.42
N VAL A 59 -5.90 19.93 -1.77
CA VAL A 59 -6.91 19.18 -1.01
C VAL A 59 -6.73 17.68 -1.21
N ILE A 60 -6.52 17.25 -2.46
CA ILE A 60 -6.23 15.85 -2.79
C ILE A 60 -4.95 15.40 -2.09
N GLY A 61 -3.91 16.24 -2.09
CA GLY A 61 -2.66 15.99 -1.38
C GLY A 61 -2.88 15.78 0.13
N GLY A 62 -3.65 16.66 0.78
CA GLY A 62 -3.99 16.53 2.20
C GLY A 62 -4.73 15.22 2.52
N ALA A 63 -5.75 14.88 1.73
CA ALA A 63 -6.48 13.62 1.88
C ALA A 63 -5.56 12.40 1.69
N THR A 64 -4.68 12.46 0.69
CA THR A 64 -3.74 11.38 0.35
C THR A 64 -2.70 11.16 1.44
N ILE A 65 -2.17 12.23 2.05
CA ILE A 65 -1.25 12.14 3.20
C ILE A 65 -1.92 11.41 4.36
N GLY A 66 -3.19 11.72 4.68
CA GLY A 66 -3.93 11.05 5.75
C GLY A 66 -4.10 9.54 5.53
N VAL A 67 -4.42 9.15 4.29
CA VAL A 67 -4.55 7.73 3.90
C VAL A 67 -3.21 7.02 4.03
N PHE A 68 -2.13 7.57 3.46
CA PHE A 68 -0.81 6.95 3.54
C PHE A 68 -0.24 6.91 4.96
N ALA A 69 -0.50 7.93 5.79
CA ALA A 69 -0.11 7.94 7.20
C ALA A 69 -0.80 6.80 7.96
N THR A 70 -2.09 6.60 7.74
CA THR A 70 -2.85 5.52 8.38
C THR A 70 -2.38 4.15 7.89
N ILE A 71 -2.09 3.98 6.61
CA ILE A 71 -1.53 2.74 6.04
C ILE A 71 -0.18 2.43 6.69
N GLY A 72 0.73 3.41 6.75
CA GLY A 72 2.05 3.24 7.37
C GLY A 72 1.96 2.86 8.84
N MET A 73 1.13 3.56 9.61
CA MET A 73 0.93 3.26 11.04
C MET A 73 0.30 1.89 11.27
N ASN A 74 -0.67 1.47 10.45
CA ASN A 74 -1.24 0.14 10.53
C ASN A 74 -0.19 -0.95 10.30
N GLY A 75 0.79 -0.71 9.41
CA GLY A 75 1.95 -1.58 9.24
C GLY A 75 2.79 -1.70 10.51
N VAL A 76 3.13 -0.59 11.15
CA VAL A 76 3.89 -0.58 12.41
C VAL A 76 3.13 -1.30 13.53
N VAL A 77 1.84 -1.00 13.69
CA VAL A 77 0.97 -1.65 14.68
C VAL A 77 0.87 -3.16 14.44
N MET A 78 0.82 -3.60 13.18
CA MET A 78 0.80 -5.02 12.83
C MET A 78 2.04 -5.76 13.36
N PHE A 79 3.23 -5.18 13.24
CA PHE A 79 4.45 -5.75 13.82
C PHE A 79 4.46 -5.66 15.36
N ALA A 80 3.98 -4.56 15.92
CA ALA A 80 4.01 -4.34 17.37
C ALA A 80 3.00 -5.19 18.16
N ARG A 81 1.97 -5.76 17.51
CA ARG A 81 0.90 -6.52 18.17
C ARG A 81 1.38 -7.70 19.01
N HIS A 82 2.48 -8.36 18.63
CA HIS A 82 3.01 -9.53 19.34
C HIS A 82 4.28 -9.22 20.14
N GLY A 83 4.60 -7.94 20.32
CA GLY A 83 5.88 -7.47 20.85
C GLY A 83 6.91 -7.25 19.74
N LEU A 84 7.77 -6.24 19.91
CA LEU A 84 8.87 -5.95 19.00
C LEU A 84 10.17 -6.52 19.58
N SER A 85 10.57 -7.71 19.14
CA SER A 85 11.90 -8.21 19.48
C SER A 85 12.98 -7.39 18.75
N GLN A 86 14.22 -7.53 19.19
CA GLN A 86 15.36 -6.95 18.47
C GLN A 86 15.44 -7.48 17.03
N ARG A 87 15.07 -8.75 16.80
CA ARG A 87 15.00 -9.36 15.47
C ARG A 87 13.93 -8.68 14.61
N ASP A 88 12.73 -8.46 15.12
CA ASP A 88 11.63 -7.87 14.36
C ASP A 88 11.90 -6.41 14.00
N THR A 89 12.49 -5.67 14.94
CA THR A 89 12.92 -4.28 14.72
C THR A 89 14.02 -4.20 13.66
N THR A 90 15.00 -5.12 13.70
CA THR A 90 16.06 -5.20 12.70
C THR A 90 15.51 -5.56 11.32
N LEU A 91 14.59 -6.54 11.26
CA LEU A 91 13.93 -6.95 10.03
C LEU A 91 13.15 -5.80 9.41
N MET A 92 12.32 -5.11 10.20
CA MET A 92 11.53 -3.96 9.74
C MET A 92 12.43 -2.82 9.27
N GLY A 93 13.41 -2.42 10.10
CA GLY A 93 14.28 -1.28 9.82
C GLY A 93 15.16 -1.48 8.59
N LEU A 94 15.82 -2.64 8.47
CA LEU A 94 16.66 -2.94 7.30
C LEU A 94 15.83 -3.04 6.02
N SER A 95 14.66 -3.67 6.07
CA SER A 95 13.79 -3.79 4.90
C SER A 95 13.36 -2.42 4.36
N ILE A 96 12.95 -1.52 5.25
CA ILE A 96 12.59 -0.15 4.88
C ILE A 96 13.80 0.63 4.36
N ALA A 97 14.96 0.50 5.02
CA ALA A 97 16.19 1.19 4.62
C ALA A 97 16.68 0.76 3.24
N PHE A 98 16.69 -0.55 2.94
CA PHE A 98 17.06 -1.04 1.61
C PHE A 98 16.03 -0.65 0.54
N GLY A 99 14.73 -0.78 0.83
CA GLY A 99 13.68 -0.41 -0.11
C GLY A 99 13.75 1.06 -0.52
N THR A 100 13.79 1.96 0.47
CA THR A 100 13.89 3.40 0.22
C THR A 100 15.26 3.82 -0.30
N GLY A 101 16.35 3.21 0.18
CA GLY A 101 17.71 3.53 -0.24
C GLY A 101 17.97 3.20 -1.71
N ILE A 102 17.50 2.04 -2.19
CA ILE A 102 17.65 1.65 -3.59
C ILE A 102 16.82 2.56 -4.50
N GLU A 103 15.56 2.84 -4.15
CA GLU A 103 14.69 3.73 -4.94
C GLU A 103 15.29 5.16 -5.06
N ARG A 104 15.91 5.66 -3.98
CA ARG A 104 16.47 7.03 -3.95
C ARG A 104 17.84 7.16 -4.61
N THR A 105 18.50 6.04 -4.92
CA THR A 105 19.83 6.05 -5.52
C THR A 105 19.71 6.00 -7.05
N ALA A 106 20.00 7.13 -7.71
CA ALA A 106 19.95 7.22 -9.16
C ALA A 106 20.91 6.20 -9.82
N GLY A 107 20.39 5.35 -10.71
CA GLY A 107 21.16 4.31 -11.40
C GLY A 107 21.36 3.01 -10.60
N ALA A 108 20.78 2.90 -9.40
CA ALA A 108 20.78 1.63 -8.67
C ALA A 108 20.11 0.53 -9.51
N LEU A 109 20.77 -0.63 -9.61
CA LEU A 109 20.31 -1.79 -10.38
C LEU A 109 20.11 -1.53 -11.90
N ALA A 110 20.66 -0.45 -12.44
CA ALA A 110 20.53 -0.04 -13.85
C ALA A 110 21.82 -0.18 -14.68
N GLY A 111 22.85 -0.85 -14.15
CA GLY A 111 24.13 -1.06 -14.83
C GLY A 111 24.13 -2.25 -15.81
N ALA A 112 25.17 -2.35 -16.64
CA ALA A 112 25.36 -3.40 -17.65
C ALA A 112 25.39 -4.85 -17.10
N GLY A 113 25.46 -5.02 -15.77
CA GLY A 113 25.37 -6.31 -15.09
C GLY A 113 23.95 -6.77 -14.76
N PHE A 114 22.93 -5.92 -14.92
CA PHE A 114 21.53 -6.25 -14.64
C PHE A 114 20.66 -6.16 -15.90
N PRO A 115 19.76 -7.14 -16.14
CA PRO A 115 18.74 -7.02 -17.17
C PRO A 115 17.86 -5.77 -16.96
N ALA A 116 17.40 -5.14 -18.04
CA ALA A 116 16.59 -3.93 -17.98
C ALA A 116 15.33 -4.07 -17.10
N TRP A 117 14.75 -5.27 -17.04
CA TRP A 117 13.57 -5.56 -16.21
C TRP A 117 13.86 -5.50 -14.70
N VAL A 118 15.11 -5.68 -14.27
CA VAL A 118 15.49 -5.57 -12.85
C VAL A 118 15.46 -4.12 -12.41
N GLY A 119 15.97 -3.21 -13.25
CA GLY A 119 15.90 -1.77 -12.99
C GLY A 119 14.46 -1.27 -12.91
N THR A 120 13.56 -1.76 -13.76
CA THR A 120 12.15 -1.35 -13.73
C THR A 120 11.38 -1.90 -12.53
N VAL A 121 11.63 -3.16 -12.14
CA VAL A 121 10.89 -3.80 -11.05
C VAL A 121 11.45 -3.45 -9.68
N PHE A 122 12.76 -3.46 -9.51
CA PHE A 122 13.43 -3.28 -8.21
C PHE A 122 14.08 -1.91 -8.05
N GLY A 123 14.60 -1.31 -9.12
CA GLY A 123 15.15 0.05 -9.07
C GLY A 123 14.07 1.12 -8.87
N GLY A 124 12.87 0.91 -9.42
CA GLY A 124 11.75 1.86 -9.34
C GLY A 124 10.71 1.60 -8.25
N SER A 125 10.86 0.54 -7.43
CA SER A 125 9.86 0.17 -6.42
C SER A 125 10.48 -0.14 -5.06
N SER A 126 10.37 0.80 -4.11
CA SER A 126 10.79 0.57 -2.72
C SER A 126 10.05 -0.60 -2.07
N ILE A 127 8.78 -0.80 -2.40
CA ILE A 127 7.94 -1.86 -1.79
C ILE A 127 8.44 -3.25 -2.22
N ALA A 128 8.76 -3.44 -3.51
CA ALA A 128 9.25 -4.72 -4.01
C ALA A 128 10.57 -5.13 -3.35
N VAL A 129 11.50 -4.17 -3.25
CA VAL A 129 12.80 -4.38 -2.59
C VAL A 129 12.62 -4.61 -1.09
N ALA A 130 11.82 -3.80 -0.41
CA ALA A 130 11.57 -3.96 1.03
C ALA A 130 10.96 -5.34 1.34
N ALA A 131 9.99 -5.80 0.55
CA ALA A 131 9.37 -7.10 0.73
C ALA A 131 10.39 -8.25 0.51
N LEU A 132 11.21 -8.15 -0.55
CA LEU A 132 12.23 -9.15 -0.84
C LEU A 132 13.26 -9.23 0.29
N VAL A 133 13.75 -8.09 0.76
CA VAL A 133 14.70 -8.01 1.88
C VAL A 133 14.07 -8.54 3.16
N ALA A 134 12.80 -8.21 3.45
CA ALA A 134 12.09 -8.73 4.61
C ALA A 134 11.99 -10.26 4.58
N VAL A 135 11.67 -10.84 3.42
CA VAL A 135 11.60 -12.30 3.25
C VAL A 135 12.97 -12.95 3.43
N VAL A 136 14.01 -12.40 2.81
CA VAL A 136 15.38 -12.92 2.93
C VAL A 136 15.87 -12.82 4.38
N LEU A 137 15.68 -11.68 5.04
CA LEU A 137 16.06 -11.50 6.44
C LEU A 137 15.26 -12.41 7.38
N ASN A 138 13.97 -12.64 7.12
CA ASN A 138 13.17 -13.57 7.91
C ASN A 138 13.72 -15.01 7.86
N LEU A 139 14.24 -15.41 6.69
CA LEU A 139 14.82 -16.75 6.47
C LEU A 139 16.24 -16.88 7.05
N VAL A 140 17.06 -15.83 6.94
CA VAL A 140 18.47 -15.85 7.38
C VAL A 140 18.59 -15.62 8.88
N LEU A 141 17.76 -14.75 9.46
CA LEU A 141 17.85 -14.43 10.89
C LEU A 141 17.30 -15.59 11.73
N PRO A 142 18.09 -16.14 12.66
CA PRO A 142 17.66 -17.24 13.51
C PRO A 142 16.46 -16.82 14.35
N HIS A 143 15.48 -17.71 14.49
CA HIS A 143 14.35 -17.48 15.37
C HIS A 143 14.85 -17.52 16.82
N GLN A 144 14.64 -16.42 17.56
CA GLN A 144 14.90 -16.41 19.00
C GLN A 144 13.91 -17.40 19.64
N LYS A 145 14.43 -18.30 20.48
CA LYS A 145 13.63 -19.26 21.27
C LYS A 145 12.78 -18.54 22.30
#